data_AF-A0A7V5KVQ8-F1
#
_entry.id   AF-A0A7V5KVQ8-F1
#
_cell.length_a   1.000
_cell.length_b   1.000
_cell.length_c   1.000
_cell.angle_alpha   90.00
_cell.angle_beta   90.00
_cell.angle_gamma   90.00
#
_symmetry.space_group_name_H-M   'P 1'
#
loop_
_entity.id
_entity.type
_entity.pdbx_description
1 polymer ?
#
loop_
_entity_poly.entity_id
_entity_poly.type
_entity_poly.pdbx_seq_one_letter_code
_entity_poly.pdbx_strand_id
1 'polypeptide(L)' 'MLVIEKMRLNLPAGFEGRVEHISRLVARELGGMSFNEARHITGLSVPPIHIHQTFTDERVARRVALAIHNQIEKPER' A
#
# COMPACT_ATOMS: atom_id res chain seq x y z
N MET A 1 -15.86 -1.01 -5.44
CA MET A 1 -15.40 0.23 -4.75
C MET A 1 -14.64 -0.20 -3.51
N LEU A 2 -13.40 0.27 -3.33
CA LEU A 2 -12.59 0.02 -2.14
C LEU A 2 -12.53 1.30 -1.31
N VAL A 3 -12.80 1.18 0.00
CA VAL A 3 -12.68 2.28 0.96
C VAL A 3 -11.72 1.85 2.06
N ILE A 4 -10.63 2.62 2.22
CA ILE A 4 -9.63 2.44 3.27
C ILE A 4 -9.71 3.66 4.18
N GLU A 5 -10.26 3.48 5.39
CA GLU A 5 -10.42 4.59 6.34
C GLU A 5 -9.11 5.02 6.97
N LYS A 6 -8.20 4.06 7.22
CA LYS A 6 -6.91 4.33 7.85
C LYS A 6 -5.84 3.40 7.34
N MET A 7 -4.77 3.99 6.82
CA MET A 7 -3.54 3.29 6.46
C MET A 7 -2.43 3.74 7.42
N ARG A 8 -1.78 2.78 8.08
CA ARG A 8 -0.56 3.03 8.85
C ARG A 8 0.61 2.46 8.07
N LEU A 9 1.47 3.33 7.56
CA LEU A 9 2.68 2.95 6.84
C LEU A 9 3.89 3.25 7.73
N ASN A 10 4.60 2.20 8.14
CA ASN A 10 5.88 2.33 8.83
C ASN A 10 6.99 2.15 7.80
N LEU A 11 7.68 3.24 7.47
CA LEU A 11 8.85 3.21 6.59
C LEU A 11 10.14 3.15 7.43
N PRO A 12 11.20 2.52 6.91
CA PRO A 12 12.50 2.54 7.55
C PRO A 12 13.08 3.97 7.61
N ALA A 13 14.05 4.18 8.50
CA ALA A 13 14.76 5.44 8.62
C ALA A 13 15.34 5.91 7.27
N GLY A 14 15.35 7.23 7.03
CA GLY A 14 15.77 7.82 5.76
C GLY A 14 14.64 8.01 4.75
N PHE A 15 13.42 7.58 5.08
CA PHE A 15 12.21 7.87 4.30
C PHE A 15 11.30 8.90 4.98
N GLU A 16 11.65 9.48 6.14
CA GLU A 16 10.74 10.34 6.91
C GLU A 16 10.19 11.50 6.05
N GLY A 17 11.05 12.17 5.28
CA GLY A 17 10.65 13.25 4.37
C GLY A 17 9.90 12.80 3.11
N ARG A 18 9.82 11.48 2.87
CA ARG A 18 9.22 10.88 1.67
C ARG A 18 7.90 10.16 1.98
N VAL A 19 7.62 9.88 3.26
CA VAL A 19 6.42 9.13 3.72
C VAL A 19 5.13 9.70 3.14
N GLU A 20 4.96 11.01 3.18
CA GLU A 20 3.74 11.65 2.72
C GLU A 20 3.54 11.47 1.21
N HIS A 21 4.59 11.72 0.42
CA HIS A 21 4.55 11.55 -1.03
C HIS A 21 4.29 10.09 -1.41
N ILE A 22 5.01 9.15 -0.80
CA ILE A 22 4.83 7.72 -1.01
C ILE A 22 3.39 7.31 -0.69
N SER A 23 2.80 7.80 0.41
CA SER A 23 1.43 7.46 0.80
C SER A 23 0.39 7.92 -0.23
N ARG A 24 0.56 9.12 -0.82
CA ARG A 24 -0.31 9.60 -1.90
C ARG A 24 -0.16 8.76 -3.17
N LEU A 25 1.07 8.39 -3.53
CA LEU A 25 1.35 7.53 -4.66
C LEU A 25 0.73 6.13 -4.48
N VAL A 26 0.79 5.57 -3.27
CA VAL A 26 0.12 4.30 -2.95
C VAL A 26 -1.38 4.40 -3.18
N ALA A 27 -2.02 5.46 -2.66
CA ALA A 27 -3.45 5.68 -2.86
C ALA A 27 -3.81 5.80 -4.34
N ARG A 28 -2.98 6.50 -5.13
CA ARG A 28 -3.16 6.63 -6.58
C ARG A 28 -3.03 5.28 -7.31
N GLU A 29 -2.01 4.49 -6.99
CA GLU A 29 -1.80 3.16 -7.57
C GLU A 29 -2.99 2.23 -7.22
N LEU A 30 -3.45 2.23 -5.97
CA LEU A 30 -4.63 1.46 -5.55
C LEU A 30 -5.91 1.90 -6.27
N GLY A 31 -6.11 3.20 -6.47
CA GLY A 31 -7.26 3.71 -7.22
C GLY A 31 -7.29 3.28 -8.70
N GLY A 32 -6.14 2.91 -9.26
CA GLY A 32 -6.02 2.36 -10.60
C GLY A 32 -6.14 0.83 -10.68
N MET A 33 -6.23 0.13 -9.55
CA MET A 33 -6.33 -1.33 -9.52
C MET A 33 -7.79 -1.79 -9.50
N SER A 34 -8.06 -2.90 -10.18
CA SER A 34 -9.35 -3.58 -10.14
C SER A 34 -9.45 -4.48 -8.92
N PHE A 35 -10.58 -4.39 -8.22
CA PHE A 35 -10.95 -5.27 -7.11
C PHE A 35 -12.17 -6.08 -7.53
N ASN A 36 -12.16 -7.39 -7.24
CA ASN A 36 -13.23 -8.29 -7.70
C ASN A 36 -14.58 -7.97 -7.04
N GLU A 37 -14.55 -7.44 -5.82
CA GLU A 37 -15.76 -7.14 -5.04
C GLU A 37 -15.63 -5.79 -4.32
N ALA A 38 -16.76 -5.13 -4.07
CA ALA A 38 -16.79 -4.02 -3.14
C ALA A 38 -16.55 -4.53 -1.72
N ARG A 39 -15.53 -3.99 -1.04
CA ARG A 39 -15.16 -4.41 0.32
C ARG A 39 -14.94 -3.18 1.18
N HIS A 40 -15.47 -3.25 2.40
CA HIS A 40 -15.15 -2.31 3.48
C HIS A 40 -14.16 -3.01 4.42
N ILE A 41 -12.98 -2.42 4.58
CA ILE A 41 -11.90 -3.02 5.36
C ILE A 41 -11.56 -2.06 6.49
N THR A 42 -11.93 -2.45 7.70
CA THR A 42 -11.65 -1.67 8.93
C THR A 42 -10.19 -1.74 9.36
N GLY A 43 -9.48 -2.79 8.96
CA GLY A 43 -8.05 -2.94 9.19
C GLY A 43 -7.44 -3.96 8.23
N LEU A 44 -6.28 -3.61 7.66
CA LEU A 44 -5.50 -4.49 6.79
C LEU A 44 -4.06 -4.55 7.32
N SER A 45 -3.63 -5.74 7.72
CA SER A 45 -2.22 -6.00 7.99
C SER A 45 -1.56 -6.51 6.74
N VAL A 46 -0.66 -5.72 6.17
CA VAL A 46 0.10 -6.10 4.98
C VAL A 46 1.40 -6.76 5.45
N PRO A 47 1.80 -7.91 4.87
CA PRO A 47 3.05 -8.56 5.23
C PRO A 47 4.26 -7.63 5.00
N PRO A 48 5.41 -7.91 5.65
CA PRO A 48 6.61 -7.10 5.49
C PRO A 48 7.02 -6.93 4.04
N ILE A 49 7.21 -5.68 3.62
CA ILE A 49 7.61 -5.34 2.25
C ILE A 49 9.08 -4.97 2.25
N HIS A 50 9.88 -5.76 1.54
CA HIS A 50 11.29 -5.43 1.33
C HIS A 50 11.41 -4.24 0.38
N ILE A 51 11.94 -3.14 0.90
CA ILE A 51 12.26 -1.91 0.17
C ILE A 51 13.72 -1.54 0.40
N HIS A 52 14.36 -0.95 -0.62
CA HIS A 52 15.74 -0.51 -0.55
C HIS A 52 15.79 1.02 -0.62
N GLN A 53 16.76 1.64 0.06
CA GLN A 53 16.91 3.11 0.12
C GLN A 53 17.04 3.78 -1.26
N THR A 54 17.58 3.04 -2.24
CA THR A 54 17.76 3.51 -3.63
C THR A 54 16.49 3.41 -4.47
N PHE A 55 15.39 2.88 -3.93
CA PHE A 55 14.13 2.84 -4.68
C PHE A 55 13.53 4.24 -4.78
N THR A 56 12.99 4.54 -5.96
CA THR A 56 12.19 5.75 -6.17
C THR A 56 10.87 5.64 -5.42
N ASP A 57 10.23 6.77 -5.16
CA ASP A 57 8.94 6.82 -4.45
C ASP A 57 7.87 6.01 -5.18
N GLU A 58 7.84 6.07 -6.52
CA GLU A 58 6.90 5.32 -7.36
C GLU A 58 7.14 3.82 -7.26
N ARG A 59 8.41 3.39 -7.20
CA ARG A 59 8.74 1.98 -7.04
C ARG A 59 8.33 1.46 -5.67
N VAL A 60 8.54 2.24 -4.61
CA VAL A 60 8.05 1.91 -3.27
C VAL A 60 6.53 1.83 -3.27
N ALA A 61 5.86 2.85 -3.79
CA ALA A 61 4.40 2.93 -3.82
C ALA A 61 3.76 1.76 -4.57
N ARG A 62 4.27 1.41 -5.75
CA ARG A 62 3.78 0.27 -6.52
C ARG A 62 3.93 -1.05 -5.77
N ARG A 63 5.07 -1.26 -5.09
CA ARG A 63 5.27 -2.49 -4.28
C ARG A 63 4.29 -2.56 -3.12
N VAL A 64 4.03 -1.44 -2.45
CA VAL A 64 3.05 -1.34 -1.36
C VAL A 64 1.64 -1.60 -1.86
N ALA A 65 1.23 -0.96 -2.96
CA ALA A 65 -0.08 -1.15 -3.56
C ALA A 65 -0.33 -2.59 -3.99
N LEU A 66 0.67 -3.25 -4.62
CA LEU A 66 0.57 -4.67 -4.99
C LEU A 66 0.44 -5.59 -3.78
N ALA A 67 1.17 -5.32 -2.69
CA ALA A 67 1.06 -6.12 -1.47
C ALA A 67 -0.34 -5.98 -0.83
N ILE A 68 -0.88 -4.76 -0.77
CA ILE A 68 -2.24 -4.49 -0.32
C ILE A 68 -3.27 -5.20 -1.20
N HIS A 69 -3.17 -5.04 -2.53
CA HIS A 69 -4.09 -5.66 -3.48
C HIS A 69 -4.12 -7.18 -3.34
N ASN A 70 -2.94 -7.81 -3.30
CA ASN A 70 -2.84 -9.25 -3.09
C ASN A 70 -3.45 -9.69 -1.76
N GLN A 71 -3.24 -8.94 -0.67
CA GLN A 71 -3.83 -9.27 0.63
C GLN A 71 -5.36 -9.15 0.62
N ILE A 72 -5.92 -8.21 -0.13
CA ILE A 72 -7.37 -8.01 -0.25
C ILE A 72 -8.00 -9.12 -1.09
N GLU A 73 -7.37 -9.50 -2.21
CA GLU A 73 -7.88 -10.50 -3.15
C GLU A 73 -7.60 -11.95 -2.70
N LYS A 74 -6.52 -12.16 -1.93
CA LYS A 74 -6.13 -13.45 -1.36
C LYS A 74 -5.83 -13.29 0.14
N PRO A 75 -6.84 -12.96 0.96
CA PRO A 75 -6.65 -13.02 2.40
C PRO A 75 -6.35 -14.49 2.73
N GLU A 76 -5.17 -14.77 3.29
CA GLU A 76 -4.90 -16.11 3.83
C GLU A 76 -6.03 -16.48 4.79
N ARG A 77 -6.56 -17.70 4.61
CA ARG A 77 -7.69 -18.25 5.37
C ARG A 77 -7.35 -18.48 6.84
#